data_AF-A0A8F2FA64-F1
#
_entry.id   AF-A0A8F2FA64-F1
#
_cell.length_a   1.000
_cell.length_b   1.000
_cell.length_c   1.000
_cell.angle_alpha   90.00
_cell.angle_beta   90.00
_cell.angle_gamma   90.00
#
_symmetry.space_group_name_H-M   'P 1'
#
loop_
_entity.id
_entity.type
_entity.pdbx_description
1 polymer ?
#
loop_
_entity_poly.entity_id
_entity_poly.type
_entity_poly.pdbx_seq_one_letter_code
_entity_poly.pdbx_strand_id
1 'polypeptide(L)'
;MRARGERKEAGSWVKFRLLMWKNFVQQLRHPVQTAAELLLPVLTMSLVLVLRSQIDPEVLETRTYPPIPAHTLNYSVTVLGGMNLTRMSMAFSPENAVLRDVVSSATTKLLLKNMRDQVLPIIEALPIEIPPGLVNSSQVYEIVKLFVDENVVTGYNSSAAMRGIYAEEEATRRVIAGIEFDDSLRGFTLTIKIKVDDETKTVRPEVCDAVKHYVSTNFREPKIMEEYQGLLTYYLPDKSVAWSRMFGIMEAAKRDLPVEDYSISQTTLE
;
A
#
# COMPACT_ATOMS: atom_id res chain seq x y z
N MET A 1 -29.26 -79.87 -21.96
CA MET A 1 -28.72 -78.49 -21.92
C MET A 1 -29.88 -77.52 -21.77
N ARG A 2 -30.01 -76.84 -20.63
CA ARG A 2 -31.03 -75.78 -20.42
C ARG A 2 -30.32 -74.44 -20.33
N ALA A 3 -30.69 -73.54 -21.24
CA ALA A 3 -30.11 -72.23 -21.44
C ALA A 3 -30.28 -71.37 -20.18
N ARG A 4 -29.18 -70.76 -19.75
CA ARG A 4 -29.11 -69.82 -18.63
C ARG A 4 -29.68 -68.49 -19.12
N GLY A 5 -30.87 -68.10 -18.65
CA GLY A 5 -31.51 -66.84 -19.03
C GLY A 5 -30.63 -65.62 -18.69
N GLU A 6 -30.43 -64.73 -19.66
CA GLU A 6 -29.67 -63.50 -19.54
C GLU A 6 -30.34 -62.53 -18.54
N ARG A 7 -29.58 -62.10 -17.52
CA ARG A 7 -30.04 -61.09 -16.56
C ARG A 7 -30.00 -59.72 -17.21
N LYS A 8 -31.15 -59.07 -17.41
CA LYS A 8 -31.23 -57.66 -17.79
C LYS A 8 -30.54 -56.80 -16.73
N GLU A 9 -29.48 -56.09 -17.10
CA GLU A 9 -28.81 -55.16 -16.20
C GLU A 9 -29.68 -53.93 -15.91
N ALA A 10 -29.81 -53.58 -14.64
CA ALA A 10 -30.50 -52.35 -14.24
C ALA A 10 -29.76 -51.11 -14.76
N GLY A 11 -30.52 -50.10 -15.22
CA GLY A 11 -29.96 -48.82 -15.66
C GLY A 11 -29.16 -48.12 -14.56
N SER A 12 -28.12 -47.36 -14.94
CA SER A 12 -27.18 -46.69 -14.02
C SER A 12 -27.87 -45.81 -12.97
N TRP A 13 -28.92 -45.09 -13.36
CA TRP A 13 -29.73 -44.27 -12.46
C TRP A 13 -30.46 -45.07 -11.38
N VAL A 14 -31.04 -46.23 -11.76
CA VAL A 14 -31.72 -47.12 -10.81
C VAL A 14 -30.71 -47.70 -9.82
N LYS A 15 -29.53 -48.09 -10.32
CA LYS A 15 -28.40 -48.53 -9.48
C LYS A 15 -27.97 -47.41 -8.52
N PHE A 16 -27.83 -46.16 -8.98
CA PHE A 16 -27.49 -45.00 -8.13
C PHE A 16 -28.53 -44.75 -7.03
N ARG A 17 -29.81 -44.69 -7.37
CA ARG A 17 -30.89 -44.49 -6.38
C ARG A 17 -30.93 -45.61 -5.35
N LEU A 18 -30.73 -46.85 -5.77
CA LEU A 18 -30.66 -48.00 -4.86
C LEU A 18 -29.45 -47.92 -3.95
N LEU A 19 -28.30 -47.42 -4.43
CA LEU A 19 -27.11 -47.19 -3.61
C LEU A 19 -27.34 -46.08 -2.58
N MET A 20 -27.92 -44.95 -2.98
CA MET A 20 -28.27 -43.86 -2.06
C MET A 20 -29.27 -44.33 -1.01
N TRP A 21 -30.32 -45.06 -1.41
CA TRP A 21 -31.31 -45.62 -0.48
C TRP A 21 -30.69 -46.63 0.47
N LYS A 22 -29.82 -47.53 -0.03
CA LYS A 22 -29.08 -48.48 0.81
C LYS A 22 -28.20 -47.76 1.82
N ASN A 23 -27.44 -46.76 1.39
CA ASN A 23 -26.54 -45.99 2.25
C ASN A 23 -27.33 -45.18 3.29
N PHE A 24 -28.46 -44.59 2.90
CA PHE A 24 -29.35 -43.86 3.81
C PHE A 24 -30.01 -44.78 4.85
N VAL A 25 -30.54 -45.92 4.42
CA VAL A 25 -31.08 -46.94 5.33
C VAL A 25 -29.98 -47.50 6.24
N GLN A 26 -28.74 -47.59 5.75
CA GLN A 26 -27.60 -48.03 6.54
C GLN A 26 -27.21 -47.00 7.61
N GLN A 27 -27.23 -45.70 7.29
CA GLN A 27 -27.06 -44.64 8.29
C GLN A 27 -28.19 -44.67 9.33
N LEU A 28 -29.45 -44.88 8.92
CA LEU A 28 -30.58 -45.03 9.84
C LEU A 28 -30.49 -46.26 10.78
N ARG A 29 -29.67 -47.27 10.45
CA ARG A 29 -29.44 -48.45 11.30
C ARG A 29 -28.35 -48.25 12.34
N HIS A 30 -27.58 -47.15 12.25
CA HIS A 30 -26.61 -46.73 13.25
C HIS A 30 -27.06 -45.42 13.92
N PRO A 31 -28.21 -45.42 14.64
CA PRO A 31 -28.87 -44.20 15.12
C PRO A 31 -27.98 -43.36 16.03
N VAL A 32 -27.11 -44.01 16.81
CA VAL A 32 -26.18 -43.32 17.72
C VAL A 32 -25.11 -42.54 16.93
N GLN A 33 -24.57 -43.12 15.85
CA GLN A 33 -23.55 -42.47 15.02
C GLN A 33 -24.15 -41.28 14.27
N THR A 34 -25.32 -41.45 13.65
CA THR A 34 -25.99 -40.35 12.94
C THR A 34 -26.43 -39.24 13.89
N ALA A 35 -26.90 -39.57 15.10
CA ALA A 35 -27.20 -38.58 16.11
C ALA A 35 -25.94 -37.81 16.54
N ALA A 36 -24.81 -38.49 16.74
CA ALA A 36 -23.55 -37.84 17.06
C ALA A 36 -23.05 -36.92 15.93
N GLU A 37 -23.09 -37.39 14.68
CA GLU A 37 -22.70 -36.60 13.49
C GLU A 37 -23.55 -35.34 13.30
N LEU A 38 -24.84 -35.39 13.68
CA LEU A 38 -25.75 -34.24 13.60
C LEU A 38 -25.62 -33.30 14.81
N LEU A 39 -25.51 -33.86 16.02
CA LEU A 39 -25.47 -33.07 17.26
C LEU A 39 -24.13 -32.40 17.48
N LEU A 40 -23.02 -33.03 17.09
CA LEU A 40 -21.68 -32.47 17.26
C LEU A 40 -21.52 -31.07 16.64
N PRO A 41 -21.83 -30.83 15.35
CA PRO A 41 -21.71 -29.49 14.76
C PRO A 41 -22.70 -28.49 15.34
N VAL A 42 -23.89 -28.93 15.76
CA VAL A 42 -24.87 -28.06 16.40
C VAL A 42 -24.38 -27.62 17.78
N LEU A 43 -23.83 -28.55 18.56
CA LEU A 43 -23.26 -28.27 19.87
C LEU A 43 -22.06 -27.34 19.77
N THR A 44 -21.14 -27.57 18.83
CA THR A 44 -19.97 -26.69 18.65
C THR A 44 -20.38 -25.28 18.19
N MET A 45 -21.32 -25.15 17.26
CA MET A 45 -21.85 -23.85 16.85
C MET A 45 -22.57 -23.14 17.99
N SER A 46 -23.37 -23.87 18.77
CA SER A 46 -24.04 -23.31 19.94
C SER A 46 -23.04 -22.82 20.99
N LEU A 47 -21.97 -23.56 21.23
CA LEU A 47 -20.90 -23.19 22.15
C LEU A 47 -20.19 -21.91 21.69
N VAL A 48 -19.85 -21.81 20.40
CA VAL A 48 -19.23 -20.60 19.83
C VAL A 48 -20.14 -19.38 19.98
N LEU A 49 -21.45 -19.54 19.76
CA LEU A 49 -22.41 -18.45 19.92
C LEU A 49 -22.55 -18.01 21.39
N VAL A 50 -22.57 -18.96 22.33
CA VAL A 50 -22.57 -18.64 23.76
C VAL A 50 -21.29 -17.91 24.17
N LEU A 51 -20.13 -18.38 23.73
CA LEU A 51 -18.85 -17.70 24.00
C LEU A 51 -18.83 -16.29 23.41
N ARG A 52 -19.30 -16.13 22.17
CA ARG A 52 -19.44 -14.81 21.54
C ARG A 52 -20.40 -13.91 22.30
N SER A 53 -21.48 -14.47 22.84
CA SER A 53 -22.47 -13.71 23.61
C SER A 53 -21.94 -13.22 24.96
N GLN A 54 -20.88 -13.81 25.49
CA GLN A 54 -20.26 -13.37 26.76
C GLN A 54 -19.20 -12.29 26.57
N ILE A 55 -18.86 -11.96 25.32
CA ILE A 55 -17.92 -10.88 24.99
C ILE A 55 -18.75 -9.64 24.72
N ASP A 56 -18.92 -8.81 25.74
CA ASP A 56 -19.53 -7.49 25.56
C ASP A 56 -18.68 -6.67 24.57
N PRO A 57 -19.30 -6.03 23.55
CA PRO A 57 -18.57 -5.17 22.65
C PRO A 57 -18.02 -3.96 23.42
N GLU A 58 -16.70 -3.79 23.41
CA GLU A 58 -16.05 -2.62 24.00
C GLU A 58 -16.32 -1.39 23.12
N VAL A 59 -17.34 -0.60 23.49
CA VAL A 59 -17.62 0.68 22.83
C VAL A 59 -16.64 1.71 23.35
N LEU A 60 -15.55 1.91 22.62
CA LEU A 60 -14.59 2.97 22.91
C LEU A 60 -15.17 4.31 22.47
N GLU A 61 -15.42 5.21 23.43
CA GLU A 61 -15.75 6.61 23.12
C GLU A 61 -14.64 7.28 22.31
N THR A 62 -15.00 8.32 21.56
CA THR A 62 -14.04 9.10 20.76
C THR A 62 -12.95 9.67 21.66
N ARG A 63 -11.77 9.04 21.64
CA ARG A 63 -10.57 9.56 22.32
C ARG A 63 -10.08 10.80 21.59
N THR A 64 -10.38 11.97 22.15
CA THR A 64 -9.81 13.24 21.68
C THR A 64 -8.45 13.42 22.33
N TYR A 65 -7.38 13.36 21.55
CA TYR A 65 -6.03 13.61 22.03
C TYR A 65 -5.77 15.12 22.08
N PRO A 66 -5.03 15.62 23.09
CA PRO A 66 -4.59 17.01 23.10
C PRO A 66 -3.67 17.26 21.89
N PRO A 67 -3.61 18.50 21.37
CA PRO A 67 -2.69 18.83 20.31
C PRO A 67 -1.24 18.64 20.79
N ILE A 68 -0.52 17.71 20.15
CA ILE A 68 0.89 17.47 20.45
C ILE A 68 1.73 18.42 19.59
N PRO A 69 2.65 19.22 20.18
CA PRO A 69 3.47 20.12 19.38
C PRO A 69 4.45 19.31 18.52
N ALA A 70 4.45 19.53 17.20
CA ALA A 70 5.33 18.78 16.28
C ALA A 70 6.83 19.06 16.44
N HIS A 71 7.21 20.06 17.25
CA HIS A 71 8.59 20.49 17.41
C HIS A 71 9.27 19.94 18.67
N THR A 72 8.55 19.23 19.54
CA THR A 72 9.06 18.68 20.80
C THR A 72 9.09 17.16 20.75
N LEU A 73 10.14 16.57 21.32
CA LEU A 73 10.28 15.13 21.49
C LEU A 73 9.89 14.64 22.90
N ASN A 74 9.35 15.51 23.75
CA ASN A 74 9.00 15.19 25.15
C ASN A 74 8.09 13.97 25.29
N TYR A 75 7.14 13.81 24.37
CA TYR A 75 6.19 12.70 24.38
C TYR A 75 6.71 11.44 23.68
N SER A 76 7.85 11.55 23.00
CA SER A 76 8.47 10.47 22.23
C SER A 76 9.57 9.73 23.01
N VAL A 77 9.98 10.23 24.19
CA VAL A 77 11.09 9.66 24.98
C VAL A 77 10.89 8.19 25.31
N THR A 78 9.68 7.77 25.68
CA THR A 78 9.37 6.36 25.98
C THR A 78 9.51 5.46 24.74
N VAL A 79 9.17 5.99 23.56
CA VAL A 79 9.32 5.27 22.29
C VAL A 79 10.80 5.22 21.90
N LEU A 80 11.50 6.35 21.96
CA LEU A 80 12.94 6.49 21.67
C LEU A 80 13.80 5.58 22.56
N GLY A 81 13.47 5.45 23.85
CA GLY A 81 14.21 4.59 24.78
C GLY A 81 14.14 3.10 24.46
N GLY A 82 13.14 2.67 23.67
CA GLY A 82 13.00 1.29 23.20
C GLY A 82 13.63 1.02 21.83
N MET A 83 14.17 2.06 21.17
CA MET A 83 14.72 2.00 19.81
C MET A 83 16.23 1.83 19.78
N ASN A 84 16.75 1.35 18.65
CA ASN A 84 18.18 1.29 18.39
C ASN A 84 18.71 2.66 17.98
N LEU A 85 19.07 3.47 18.98
CA LEU A 85 19.53 4.85 18.82
C LEU A 85 20.77 5.01 17.93
N THR A 86 21.59 3.95 17.78
CA THR A 86 22.81 3.98 16.96
C THR A 86 22.54 3.86 15.46
N ARG A 87 21.34 3.40 15.07
CA ARG A 87 20.95 3.18 13.66
C ARG A 87 19.61 3.82 13.33
N MET A 88 19.30 4.94 13.98
CA MET A 88 18.04 5.63 13.73
C MET A 88 17.93 6.06 12.27
N SER A 89 16.77 5.83 11.66
CA SER A 89 16.48 6.27 10.31
C SER A 89 15.15 7.03 10.21
N MET A 90 15.16 8.20 9.59
CA MET A 90 13.99 8.87 9.02
C MET A 90 13.88 8.45 7.56
N ALA A 91 12.93 7.56 7.31
CA ALA A 91 12.66 7.02 5.99
C ALA A 91 11.78 8.01 5.20
N PHE A 92 12.06 8.21 3.92
CA PHE A 92 11.17 8.96 3.04
C PHE A 92 11.07 8.34 1.66
N SER A 93 9.94 8.56 0.99
CA SER A 93 9.73 8.13 -0.38
C SER A 93 8.84 9.14 -1.11
N PRO A 94 9.09 9.40 -2.41
CA PRO A 94 10.18 8.88 -3.22
C PRO A 94 11.54 9.58 -3.00
N GLU A 95 12.65 8.87 -3.22
CA GLU A 95 14.00 9.44 -3.20
C GLU A 95 14.11 10.67 -4.12
N ASN A 96 14.56 11.81 -3.63
CA ASN A 96 14.70 13.02 -4.44
C ASN A 96 15.67 13.98 -3.74
N ALA A 97 16.49 14.72 -4.49
CA ALA A 97 17.47 15.64 -3.92
C ALA A 97 16.82 16.80 -3.12
N VAL A 98 15.75 17.40 -3.65
CA VAL A 98 14.96 18.45 -2.98
C VAL A 98 14.27 17.88 -1.75
N LEU A 99 13.58 16.73 -1.88
CA LEU A 99 12.90 16.14 -0.73
C LEU A 99 13.89 15.72 0.36
N ARG A 100 15.04 15.16 -0.03
CA ARG A 100 16.14 14.84 0.89
C ARG A 100 16.61 16.07 1.64
N ASP A 101 16.86 17.19 0.96
CA ASP A 101 17.30 18.43 1.60
C ASP A 101 16.25 18.98 2.58
N VAL A 102 14.96 18.90 2.22
CA VAL A 102 13.85 19.30 3.10
C VAL A 102 13.77 18.40 4.34
N VAL A 103 13.79 17.08 4.14
CA VAL A 103 13.72 16.08 5.24
C VAL A 103 14.93 16.21 6.15
N SER A 104 16.12 16.35 5.58
CA SER A 104 17.37 16.58 6.31
C SER A 104 17.31 17.87 7.12
N SER A 105 17.01 19.00 6.48
CA SER A 105 16.93 20.29 7.15
C SER A 105 15.87 20.31 8.26
N ALA A 106 14.72 19.66 8.05
CA ALA A 106 13.68 19.52 9.07
C ALA A 106 14.16 18.66 10.25
N THR A 107 14.83 17.54 9.96
CA THR A 107 15.37 16.62 10.97
C THR A 107 16.47 17.29 11.78
N THR A 108 17.41 17.99 11.13
CA THR A 108 18.45 18.78 11.78
C THR A 108 17.86 19.84 12.70
N LYS A 109 16.86 20.60 12.24
CA LYS A 109 16.16 21.60 13.08
C LYS A 109 15.46 20.95 14.27
N LEU A 110 14.83 19.80 14.08
CA LEU A 110 14.15 19.06 15.14
C LEU A 110 15.16 18.57 16.19
N LEU A 111 16.27 17.97 15.77
CA LEU A 111 17.33 17.51 16.67
C LEU A 111 17.94 18.68 17.43
N LEU A 112 18.40 19.73 16.74
CA LEU A 112 18.99 20.92 17.36
C LEU A 112 18.07 21.57 18.39
N LYS A 113 16.76 21.63 18.12
CA LYS A 113 15.79 22.22 19.05
C LYS A 113 15.58 21.37 20.31
N ASN A 114 15.77 20.05 20.22
CA ASN A 114 15.63 19.13 21.35
C ASN A 114 17.00 18.71 21.96
N MET A 115 18.12 19.20 21.40
CA MET A 115 19.48 18.80 21.76
C MET A 115 19.87 19.13 23.21
N ARG A 116 19.41 20.27 23.74
CA ARG A 116 19.76 20.69 25.11
C ARG A 116 19.14 19.84 26.21
N ASP A 117 17.91 19.39 26.03
CA ASP A 117 17.14 18.78 27.12
C ASP A 117 17.02 17.25 26.99
N GLN A 118 17.17 16.67 25.79
CA GLN A 118 16.80 15.26 25.54
C GLN A 118 17.76 14.48 24.65
N VAL A 119 18.48 15.12 23.73
CA VAL A 119 19.35 14.42 22.77
C VAL A 119 20.81 14.38 23.24
N LEU A 120 21.22 15.20 24.23
CA LEU A 120 22.60 15.18 24.75
C LEU A 120 23.08 13.78 25.19
N PRO A 121 22.30 12.97 25.94
CA PRO A 121 22.69 11.60 26.29
C PRO A 121 22.74 10.64 25.08
N ILE A 122 21.99 10.94 24.02
CA ILE A 122 21.94 10.15 22.79
C ILE A 122 23.15 10.49 21.91
N ILE A 123 23.53 11.76 21.83
CA ILE A 123 24.70 12.25 21.07
C ILE A 123 26.00 11.84 21.74
N GLU A 124 26.08 11.83 23.07
CA GLU A 124 27.24 11.29 23.81
C GLU A 124 27.39 9.78 23.62
N ALA A 125 26.31 9.06 23.29
CA ALA A 125 26.34 7.64 22.94
C ALA A 125 26.67 7.38 21.46
N LEU A 126 26.71 8.42 20.62
CA LEU A 126 27.18 8.34 19.24
C LEU A 126 28.70 8.58 19.20
N PRO A 127 29.47 7.88 18.35
CA PRO A 127 30.91 8.07 18.21
C PRO A 127 31.23 9.36 17.42
N ILE A 128 30.72 10.50 17.86
CA ILE A 128 30.95 11.81 17.26
C ILE A 128 31.90 12.56 18.20
N GLU A 129 33.17 12.70 17.80
CA GLU A 129 34.09 13.64 18.46
C GLU A 129 33.65 15.06 18.13
N ILE A 130 32.89 15.70 19.02
CA ILE A 130 32.52 17.11 18.88
C ILE A 130 33.79 17.96 19.08
N PRO A 131 34.27 18.72 18.08
CA PRO A 131 35.46 19.54 18.24
C PRO A 131 35.26 20.58 19.35
N PRO A 132 36.22 20.75 20.28
CA PRO A 132 36.09 21.75 21.33
C PRO A 132 36.18 23.16 20.71
N GLY A 133 35.12 23.96 20.83
CA GLY A 133 35.09 25.36 20.37
C GLY A 133 33.92 25.77 19.46
N LEU A 134 32.93 24.90 19.22
CA LEU A 134 31.73 25.25 18.45
C LEU A 134 30.78 26.17 19.24
N VAL A 135 31.11 27.46 19.28
CA VAL A 135 30.32 28.52 19.92
C VAL A 135 29.34 29.19 18.93
N ASN A 136 29.48 28.93 17.62
CA ASN A 136 28.63 29.52 16.59
C ASN A 136 27.54 28.54 16.10
N SER A 137 26.27 28.94 16.23
CA SER A 137 25.09 28.13 15.87
C SER A 137 25.08 27.66 14.41
N SER A 138 25.70 28.43 13.50
CA SER A 138 25.75 28.07 12.08
C SER A 138 26.68 26.89 11.80
N GLN A 139 27.82 26.80 12.50
CA GLN A 139 28.74 25.67 12.32
C GLN A 139 28.18 24.39 12.94
N VAL A 140 27.49 24.51 14.07
CA VAL A 140 26.78 23.38 14.70
C VAL A 140 25.69 22.84 13.78
N TYR A 141 24.95 23.73 13.12
CA TYR A 141 23.93 23.34 12.15
C TYR A 141 24.51 22.51 11.01
N GLU A 142 25.59 22.97 10.37
CA GLU A 142 26.22 22.27 9.25
C GLU A 142 26.77 20.89 9.64
N ILE A 143 27.41 20.76 10.81
CA ILE A 143 27.92 19.47 11.29
C ILE A 143 26.79 18.50 11.57
N VAL A 144 25.73 18.96 12.26
CA VAL A 144 24.57 18.11 12.54
C VAL A 144 23.84 17.76 11.26
N LYS A 145 23.75 18.67 10.28
CA LYS A 145 23.16 18.40 8.97
C LYS A 145 23.92 17.30 8.22
N LEU A 146 25.24 17.38 8.16
CA LEU A 146 26.07 16.33 7.55
C LEU A 146 25.86 14.96 8.22
N PHE A 147 25.85 14.93 9.56
CA PHE A 147 25.58 13.70 10.30
C PHE A 147 24.18 13.12 9.99
N VAL A 148 23.15 13.99 9.98
CA VAL A 148 21.77 13.63 9.69
C VAL A 148 21.63 13.08 8.27
N ASP A 149 22.24 13.75 7.28
CA ASP A 149 22.20 13.34 5.88
C ASP A 149 22.81 11.96 5.66
N GLU A 150 23.93 11.65 6.32
CA GLU A 150 24.64 10.39 6.14
C GLU A 150 24.08 9.23 6.97
N ASN A 151 23.62 9.49 8.20
CA ASN A 151 23.35 8.44 9.18
C ASN A 151 21.88 8.33 9.58
N VAL A 152 21.08 9.39 9.39
CA VAL A 152 19.70 9.45 9.86
C VAL A 152 18.71 9.43 8.70
N VAL A 153 18.99 10.09 7.58
CA VAL A 153 18.00 10.25 6.50
C VAL A 153 18.17 9.18 5.42
N THR A 154 17.19 8.29 5.30
CA THR A 154 17.17 7.22 4.31
C THR A 154 16.03 7.43 3.33
N GLY A 155 16.34 7.47 2.03
CA GLY A 155 15.32 7.61 1.01
C GLY A 155 15.13 6.31 0.22
N TYR A 156 13.89 6.10 -0.20
CA TYR A 156 13.43 4.90 -0.86
C TYR A 156 12.86 5.24 -2.24
N ASN A 157 13.16 4.41 -3.22
CA ASN A 157 12.75 4.69 -4.60
C ASN A 157 11.23 4.61 -4.84
N SER A 158 10.50 3.85 -4.01
CA SER A 158 9.05 3.71 -4.05
C SER A 158 8.45 3.54 -2.65
N SER A 159 7.19 3.93 -2.53
CA SER A 159 6.42 3.78 -1.30
C SER A 159 6.28 2.32 -0.89
N ALA A 160 6.21 1.39 -1.86
CA ALA A 160 6.22 -0.04 -1.58
C ALA A 160 7.53 -0.50 -0.92
N ALA A 161 8.68 -0.02 -1.38
CA ALA A 161 9.97 -0.32 -0.77
C ALA A 161 10.08 0.26 0.65
N MET A 162 9.53 1.46 0.87
CA MET A 162 9.43 2.08 2.19
C MET A 162 8.40 1.39 3.09
N ARG A 163 7.38 0.71 2.55
CA ARG A 163 6.47 -0.07 3.41
C ARG A 163 7.09 -1.39 3.84
N GLY A 164 7.99 -1.94 3.03
CA GLY A 164 8.74 -3.16 3.35
C GLY A 164 9.54 -3.07 4.64
N ILE A 165 10.05 -1.88 5.03
CA ILE A 165 10.78 -1.72 6.30
C ILE A 165 9.90 -1.93 7.53
N TYR A 166 8.59 -1.67 7.45
CA TYR A 166 7.69 -1.91 8.58
C TYR A 166 7.55 -3.40 8.91
N ALA A 167 7.78 -4.29 7.94
CA ALA A 167 7.76 -5.73 8.19
C ALA A 167 8.88 -6.20 9.12
N GLU A 168 10.01 -5.49 9.15
CA GLU A 168 11.16 -5.79 10.01
C GLU A 168 11.27 -4.86 11.23
N GLU A 169 10.31 -3.95 11.42
CA GLU A 169 10.36 -2.91 12.46
C GLU A 169 10.35 -3.51 13.87
N GLU A 170 9.59 -4.59 14.06
CA GLU A 170 9.48 -5.26 15.37
C GLU A 170 10.83 -5.78 15.87
N ALA A 171 11.71 -6.20 14.93
CA ALA A 171 13.04 -6.71 15.23
C ALA A 171 14.12 -5.63 15.24
N THR A 172 14.03 -4.63 14.36
CA THR A 172 15.12 -3.66 14.14
C THR A 172 14.97 -2.38 14.94
N ARG A 173 13.73 -1.96 15.24
CA ARG A 173 13.37 -0.76 16.01
C ARG A 173 14.24 0.45 15.68
N ARG A 174 14.38 0.73 14.39
CA ARG A 174 15.33 1.71 13.86
C ARG A 174 14.65 2.87 13.15
N VAL A 175 13.40 2.72 12.70
CA VAL A 175 12.74 3.76 11.91
C VAL A 175 11.94 4.67 12.84
N ILE A 176 12.37 5.93 12.94
CA ILE A 176 11.67 6.92 13.78
C ILE A 176 10.39 7.38 13.09
N ALA A 177 10.49 7.67 11.80
CA ALA A 177 9.41 8.23 11.00
C ALA A 177 9.56 7.79 9.54
N GLY A 178 8.42 7.51 8.91
CA GLY A 178 8.31 7.29 7.47
C GLY A 178 7.51 8.44 6.85
N ILE A 179 8.10 9.12 5.88
CA ILE A 179 7.46 10.20 5.13
C ILE A 179 7.11 9.67 3.74
N GLU A 180 5.85 9.32 3.56
CA GLU A 180 5.34 8.82 2.30
C GLU A 180 4.68 9.95 1.51
N PHE A 181 5.18 10.21 0.31
CA PHE A 181 4.45 10.96 -0.71
C PHE A 181 3.96 10.01 -1.79
N ASP A 182 2.96 10.45 -2.56
CA ASP A 182 2.48 9.67 -3.69
C ASP A 182 3.63 9.40 -4.68
N ASP A 183 3.83 8.13 -5.01
CA ASP A 183 4.77 7.70 -6.04
C ASP A 183 4.43 8.34 -7.40
N SER A 184 3.20 8.85 -7.60
CA SER A 184 2.76 9.63 -8.76
C SER A 184 3.56 10.92 -8.99
N LEU A 185 4.23 11.44 -7.98
CA LEU A 185 5.12 12.60 -8.12
C LEU A 185 6.41 12.29 -8.89
N ARG A 186 6.63 11.02 -9.28
CA ARG A 186 7.89 10.52 -9.84
C ARG A 186 7.70 9.80 -11.18
N GLY A 187 7.32 10.50 -12.25
CA GLY A 187 7.14 9.87 -13.58
C GLY A 187 6.65 10.83 -14.66
N PHE A 188 5.91 10.30 -15.63
CA PHE A 188 5.29 11.10 -16.68
C PHE A 188 3.80 11.26 -16.41
N THR A 189 3.29 12.46 -16.67
CA THR A 189 1.86 12.77 -16.65
C THR A 189 1.40 12.89 -18.09
N LEU A 190 0.54 11.98 -18.51
CA LEU A 190 -0.11 11.97 -19.82
C LEU A 190 -1.51 12.57 -19.66
N THR A 191 -1.75 13.72 -20.28
CA THR A 191 -3.07 14.34 -20.36
C THR A 191 -3.63 14.14 -21.76
N ILE A 192 -4.85 13.64 -21.88
CA ILE A 192 -5.52 13.36 -23.15
C ILE A 192 -6.82 14.15 -23.19
N LYS A 193 -7.01 14.94 -24.24
CA LYS A 193 -8.26 15.64 -24.53
C LYS A 193 -9.01 14.89 -25.61
N ILE A 194 -10.17 14.36 -25.28
CA ILE A 194 -11.05 13.65 -26.21
C ILE A 194 -11.90 14.67 -26.97
N LYS A 195 -12.10 14.43 -28.26
CA LYS A 195 -12.96 15.27 -29.10
C LYS A 195 -14.40 15.20 -28.59
N VAL A 196 -14.94 16.36 -28.26
CA VAL A 196 -16.34 16.51 -27.84
C VAL A 196 -17.25 16.48 -29.06
N ASP A 197 -18.43 15.86 -28.92
CA ASP A 197 -19.44 15.87 -29.97
C ASP A 197 -20.09 17.27 -30.06
N ASP A 198 -20.04 17.89 -31.23
CA ASP A 198 -20.50 19.27 -31.47
C ASP A 198 -22.01 19.43 -31.19
N GLU A 199 -22.80 18.35 -31.31
CA GLU A 199 -24.26 18.40 -31.10
C GLU A 199 -24.66 18.31 -29.62
N THR A 200 -23.98 17.47 -28.85
CA THR A 200 -24.34 17.20 -27.44
C THR A 200 -23.47 17.94 -26.43
N LYS A 201 -22.34 18.53 -26.87
CA LYS A 201 -21.28 19.10 -26.02
C LYS A 201 -20.80 18.15 -24.92
N THR A 202 -20.99 16.84 -25.11
CA THR A 202 -20.58 15.79 -24.17
C THR A 202 -19.74 14.76 -24.89
N VAL A 203 -18.83 14.12 -24.16
CA VAL A 203 -18.04 13.02 -24.70
C VAL A 203 -18.87 11.74 -24.65
N ARG A 204 -18.93 11.04 -25.78
CA ARG A 204 -19.56 9.72 -25.85
C ARG A 204 -18.83 8.74 -24.93
N PRO A 205 -19.53 8.02 -24.03
CA PRO A 205 -18.89 7.12 -23.08
C PRO A 205 -18.10 6.00 -23.77
N GLU A 206 -18.60 5.50 -24.91
CA GLU A 206 -17.91 4.48 -25.73
C GLU A 206 -16.51 4.92 -26.19
N VAL A 207 -16.36 6.20 -26.54
CA VAL A 207 -15.09 6.78 -26.97
C VAL A 207 -14.13 6.89 -25.78
N CYS A 208 -14.65 7.33 -24.62
CA CYS A 208 -13.89 7.41 -23.38
C CYS A 208 -13.32 6.03 -23.02
N ASP A 209 -14.17 5.00 -23.03
CA ASP A 209 -13.76 3.64 -22.69
C ASP A 209 -12.75 3.05 -23.68
N ALA A 210 -12.89 3.35 -24.98
CA ALA A 210 -11.91 2.94 -25.99
C ALA A 210 -10.52 3.57 -25.76
N VAL A 211 -10.46 4.86 -25.42
CA VAL A 211 -9.21 5.55 -25.09
C VAL A 211 -8.59 4.98 -23.81
N LYS A 212 -9.40 4.76 -22.76
CA LYS A 212 -8.92 4.12 -21.52
C LYS A 212 -8.34 2.72 -21.79
N HIS A 213 -9.02 1.93 -22.62
CA HIS A 213 -8.56 0.60 -22.99
C HIS A 213 -7.24 0.65 -23.78
N TYR A 214 -7.10 1.61 -24.70
CA TYR A 214 -5.87 1.81 -25.46
C TYR A 214 -4.69 2.16 -24.55
N VAL A 215 -4.88 3.09 -23.60
CA VAL A 215 -3.84 3.49 -22.65
C VAL A 215 -3.41 2.31 -21.77
N SER A 216 -4.38 1.56 -21.22
CA SER A 216 -4.11 0.37 -20.39
C SER A 216 -3.39 -0.76 -21.14
N THR A 217 -3.53 -0.82 -22.47
CA THR A 217 -2.89 -1.86 -23.29
C THR A 217 -1.47 -1.48 -23.71
N ASN A 218 -1.22 -0.19 -23.97
CA ASN A 218 0.06 0.28 -24.50
C ASN A 218 1.06 0.73 -23.45
N PHE A 219 0.58 1.18 -22.28
CA PHE A 219 1.42 1.62 -21.18
C PHE A 219 1.41 0.59 -20.04
N ARG A 220 2.53 0.47 -19.32
CA ARG A 220 2.63 -0.42 -18.16
C ARG A 220 2.09 0.29 -16.92
N GLU A 221 1.08 -0.32 -16.31
CA GLU A 221 0.46 0.14 -15.05
C GLU A 221 0.07 1.63 -15.04
N PRO A 222 -0.62 2.15 -16.08
CA PRO A 222 -1.09 3.54 -16.07
C PRO A 222 -2.13 3.74 -14.95
N LYS A 223 -1.93 4.77 -14.13
CA LYS A 223 -2.88 5.13 -13.06
C LYS A 223 -3.67 6.35 -13.48
N ILE A 224 -5.00 6.27 -13.43
CA ILE A 224 -5.85 7.44 -13.70
C ILE A 224 -5.78 8.40 -12.50
N MET A 225 -5.49 9.67 -12.76
CA MET A 225 -5.46 10.73 -11.75
C MET A 225 -6.74 11.55 -11.80
N GLU A 226 -7.16 11.94 -13.01
CA GLU A 226 -8.34 12.76 -13.22
C GLU A 226 -9.13 12.27 -14.43
N GLU A 227 -10.45 12.28 -14.30
CA GLU A 227 -11.38 12.06 -15.39
C GLU A 227 -12.49 13.11 -15.28
N TYR A 228 -12.48 14.08 -16.19
CA TYR A 228 -13.45 15.16 -16.16
C TYR A 228 -13.75 15.70 -17.55
N GLN A 229 -15.02 15.66 -17.96
CA GLN A 229 -15.53 16.27 -19.20
C GLN A 229 -14.70 15.98 -20.47
N GLY A 230 -14.19 14.75 -20.63
CA GLY A 230 -13.39 14.38 -21.79
C GLY A 230 -11.89 14.65 -21.67
N LEU A 231 -11.45 15.17 -20.53
CA LEU A 231 -10.04 15.23 -20.16
C LEU A 231 -9.70 14.02 -19.29
N LEU A 232 -8.72 13.24 -19.75
CA LEU A 232 -8.17 12.10 -19.02
C LEU A 232 -6.72 12.39 -18.65
N THR A 233 -6.42 12.42 -17.36
CA THR A 233 -5.06 12.61 -16.85
C THR A 233 -4.58 11.29 -16.26
N TYR A 234 -3.47 10.78 -16.78
CA TYR A 234 -2.82 9.55 -16.36
C TYR A 234 -1.43 9.82 -15.80
N TYR A 235 -1.12 9.13 -14.70
CA TYR A 235 0.24 8.94 -14.25
C TYR A 235 0.83 7.66 -14.88
N LEU A 236 1.98 7.82 -15.52
CA LEU A 236 2.75 6.73 -16.13
C LEU A 236 4.01 6.48 -15.27
N PRO A 237 4.06 5.37 -14.51
CA PRO A 237 5.18 5.07 -13.61
C PRO A 237 6.45 4.60 -14.34
N ASP A 238 6.31 4.10 -15.57
CA ASP A 238 7.41 3.48 -16.31
C ASP A 238 8.35 4.52 -16.95
N LYS A 239 9.49 4.75 -16.29
CA LYS A 239 10.57 5.63 -16.78
C LYS A 239 11.47 4.99 -17.84
N SER A 240 11.37 3.69 -18.06
CA SER A 240 12.20 3.00 -19.05
C SER A 240 11.77 3.30 -20.49
N VAL A 241 10.55 3.79 -20.66
CA VAL A 241 10.01 4.14 -21.98
C VAL A 241 10.58 5.48 -22.43
N ALA A 242 11.31 5.47 -23.54
CA ALA A 242 11.80 6.68 -24.17
C ALA A 242 10.64 7.60 -24.60
N TRP A 243 10.82 8.92 -24.46
CA TRP A 243 9.86 9.94 -24.89
C TRP A 243 9.35 9.72 -26.32
N SER A 244 10.24 9.39 -27.26
CA SER A 244 9.89 9.12 -28.66
C SER A 244 8.88 7.98 -28.81
N ARG A 245 8.95 6.96 -27.95
CA ARG A 245 8.02 5.84 -27.94
C ARG A 245 6.67 6.24 -27.35
N MET A 246 6.65 7.03 -26.27
CA MET A 246 5.41 7.50 -25.67
C MET A 246 4.64 8.43 -26.63
N PHE A 247 5.33 9.39 -27.25
CA PHE A 247 4.77 10.22 -28.32
C PHE A 247 4.31 9.36 -29.50
N GLY A 248 5.10 8.37 -29.94
CA GLY A 248 4.72 7.47 -31.03
C GLY A 248 3.43 6.68 -30.77
N ILE A 249 3.23 6.20 -29.54
CA ILE A 249 2.00 5.52 -29.11
C ILE A 249 0.81 6.49 -29.18
N MET A 250 0.97 7.71 -28.66
CA MET A 250 -0.13 8.69 -28.64
C MET A 250 -0.43 9.26 -30.03
N GLU A 251 0.56 9.41 -30.90
CA GLU A 251 0.37 9.78 -32.31
C GLU A 251 -0.40 8.70 -33.08
N ALA A 252 -0.19 7.42 -32.76
CA ALA A 252 -1.01 6.35 -33.30
C ALA A 252 -2.45 6.43 -32.78
N ALA A 253 -2.62 6.63 -31.46
CA ALA A 253 -3.94 6.82 -30.85
C ALA A 253 -4.72 7.99 -31.50
N LYS A 254 -4.05 9.10 -31.81
CA LYS A 254 -4.67 10.28 -32.44
C LYS A 254 -5.16 10.02 -33.88
N ARG A 255 -4.60 9.03 -34.58
CA ARG A 255 -5.06 8.61 -35.92
C ARG A 255 -6.25 7.66 -35.85
N ASP A 256 -6.24 6.76 -34.87
CA ASP A 256 -7.19 5.65 -34.81
C ASP A 256 -8.40 5.93 -33.89
N LEU A 257 -8.27 6.90 -32.98
CA LEU A 257 -9.30 7.26 -31.99
C LEU A 257 -9.64 8.76 -32.04
N PRO A 258 -10.81 9.19 -31.54
CA PRO A 258 -11.26 10.58 -31.51
C PRO A 258 -10.53 11.44 -30.45
N VAL A 259 -9.20 11.45 -30.45
CA VAL A 259 -8.38 12.28 -29.56
C VAL A 259 -8.15 13.63 -30.23
N GLU A 260 -8.55 14.72 -29.55
CA GLU A 260 -8.34 16.09 -30.02
C GLU A 260 -6.87 16.50 -29.84
N ASP A 261 -6.36 16.30 -28.63
CA ASP A 261 -4.95 16.57 -28.32
C ASP A 261 -4.44 15.75 -27.15
N TYR A 262 -3.11 15.70 -27.01
CA TYR A 262 -2.49 15.09 -25.83
C TYR A 262 -1.24 15.87 -25.42
N SER A 263 -0.91 15.78 -24.14
CA SER A 263 0.30 16.35 -23.57
C SER A 263 0.99 15.30 -22.71
N ILE A 264 2.29 15.16 -22.87
CA ILE A 264 3.14 14.36 -21.99
C ILE A 264 4.05 15.35 -21.29
N SER A 265 3.92 15.43 -19.98
CA SER A 265 4.83 16.19 -19.13
C SER A 265 5.59 15.22 -18.25
N GLN A 266 6.85 15.53 -17.99
CA GLN A 266 7.58 14.84 -16.94
C GLN A 266 7.39 15.64 -15.66
N THR A 267 6.86 15.00 -14.63
CA THR A 267 6.92 15.58 -13.30
C THR A 267 8.33 15.34 -12.79
N THR A 268 9.25 16.23 -13.15
CA THR A 268 10.53 16.35 -12.46
C THR A 268 10.28 17.18 -11.21
N LEU A 269 10.39 16.55 -10.04
CA LEU A 269 10.52 17.24 -8.75
C LEU A 269 11.92 17.91 -8.67
N GLU A 270 12.21 18.84 -9.57
CA GLU A 270 13.31 19.81 -9.45
C GLU A 270 12.75 21.18 -9.03
#